data_AF-A0A2D8HYV3-F1
#
_entry.id   AF-A0A2D8HYV3-F1
#
_cell.length_a   1.000
_cell.length_b   1.000
_cell.length_c   1.000
_cell.angle_alpha   90.00
_cell.angle_beta   90.00
_cell.angle_gamma   90.00
#
_symmetry.space_group_name_H-M   'P 1'
#
loop_
_entity.id
_entity.type
_entity.pdbx_description
1 polymer ?
#
loop_
_entity_poly.entity_id
_entity_poly.type
_entity_poly.pdbx_seq_one_letter_code
_entity_poly.pdbx_strand_id
1 'polypeptide(L)'
;MQLENSGRYVNDLIRFNLISQNVNVLRTGFLPVILAGIFLLLVALFGVYHFNVPNENILIFVIAAVIGGYMALNIGANDVANNMGPAVGGKVITVAVAVIIAAICESAGALLAGGDVVQTVAKGIINPEDSILIHDFRILMLSALLAAALWVNLATILNAPVSTTHSIVGGVMGAGIAAAGFGLVNWLTMSKIAASWVISPVFGGIIAASMLFFIQTKIINVLDRKTAAKRWVPILIAIMASAFAAYMSLKGLKKIWKPSSSEIILYSIIAFFAAWLISRPFIKKISSGLSNDKKQIYSLFNLPLIISVSLLCFAHGANDVANAVGPLAAIVSTYEVTTVEAKVAIPFWVMLIGALGLAIGLVLFGPKLINTVGEKITKLNAPRAYCVALASSITVLIATTLGLPVSSTHIAIGAIFGVGFLREFLENPDKKRLRPIHKLNHSSAEAFKNINIRLRRKLVRRKFVLSIGAAWVITVPASAFLAAFLFFALQYLI
;
A
#
# COMPACT_ATOMS: atom_id res chain seq x y z
N MET A 1 44.59 19.07 -17.17
CA MET A 1 43.91 17.90 -16.56
C MET A 1 42.61 18.21 -15.81
N GLN A 2 42.42 19.36 -15.14
CA GLN A 2 41.14 19.64 -14.43
C GLN A 2 39.98 20.16 -15.31
N LEU A 3 40.25 20.60 -16.54
CA LEU A 3 39.22 21.11 -17.46
C LEU A 3 38.53 20.00 -18.29
N GLU A 4 39.21 18.89 -18.60
CA GLU A 4 38.63 17.76 -19.38
C GLU A 4 37.57 16.96 -18.59
N ASN A 5 37.68 16.89 -17.26
CA ASN A 5 36.69 16.19 -16.43
C ASN A 5 35.36 16.94 -16.30
N SER A 6 35.34 18.25 -16.56
CA SER A 6 34.10 19.04 -16.53
C SER A 6 33.19 18.71 -17.73
N GLY A 7 33.79 18.49 -18.91
CA GLY A 7 33.06 18.11 -20.13
C GLY A 7 32.46 16.70 -20.05
N ARG A 8 33.13 15.75 -19.40
CA ARG A 8 32.57 14.40 -19.15
C ARG A 8 31.34 14.42 -18.26
N TYR A 9 31.37 15.20 -17.18
CA TYR A 9 30.24 15.29 -16.23
C TYR A 9 29.02 15.97 -16.85
N VAL A 10 29.23 17.01 -17.65
CA VAL A 10 28.16 17.70 -18.40
C VAL A 10 27.59 16.77 -19.47
N ASN A 11 28.42 16.02 -20.20
CA ASN A 11 27.97 15.06 -21.19
C ASN A 11 27.21 13.88 -20.55
N ASP A 12 27.62 13.38 -19.37
CA ASP A 12 26.89 12.34 -18.66
C ASP A 12 25.54 12.84 -18.15
N LEU A 13 25.46 14.08 -17.63
CA LEU A 13 24.20 14.71 -17.25
C LEU A 13 23.26 14.89 -18.45
N ILE A 14 23.78 15.33 -19.59
CA ILE A 14 23.01 15.44 -20.85
C ILE A 14 22.56 14.06 -21.33
N ARG A 15 23.41 13.03 -21.24
CA ARG A 15 23.09 11.65 -21.63
C ARG A 15 22.04 11.04 -20.71
N PHE A 16 22.12 11.26 -19.40
CA PHE A 16 21.07 10.89 -18.44
C PHE A 16 19.77 11.64 -18.70
N ASN A 17 19.84 12.94 -19.04
CA ASN A 17 18.65 13.72 -19.37
C ASN A 17 18.02 13.25 -20.69
N LEU A 18 18.81 12.93 -21.71
CA LEU A 18 18.37 12.35 -22.99
C LEU A 18 17.80 10.94 -22.84
N ILE A 19 18.41 10.07 -22.02
CA ILE A 19 17.84 8.75 -21.68
C ILE A 19 16.52 8.93 -20.90
N SER A 20 16.45 9.90 -19.98
CA SER A 20 15.21 10.21 -19.25
C SER A 20 14.12 10.80 -20.15
N GLN A 21 14.50 11.59 -21.15
CA GLN A 21 13.60 12.19 -22.14
C GLN A 21 13.11 11.15 -23.15
N ASN A 22 13.97 10.25 -23.65
CA ASN A 22 13.56 9.16 -24.54
C ASN A 22 12.67 8.12 -23.83
N VAL A 23 12.87 7.91 -22.52
CA VAL A 23 11.95 7.11 -21.69
C VAL A 23 10.62 7.85 -21.45
N ASN A 24 10.60 9.19 -21.44
CA ASN A 24 9.38 9.97 -21.30
C ASN A 24 8.53 10.03 -22.59
N VAL A 25 9.14 9.96 -23.78
CA VAL A 25 8.41 9.95 -25.06
C VAL A 25 7.61 8.65 -25.26
N LEU A 26 8.13 7.50 -24.80
CA LEU A 26 7.38 6.23 -24.77
C LEU A 26 6.33 6.15 -23.63
N ARG A 27 6.41 7.03 -22.64
CA ARG A 27 5.57 7.01 -21.41
C ARG A 27 4.50 8.11 -21.36
N THR A 28 4.43 8.97 -22.36
CA THR A 28 3.41 10.02 -22.51
C THR A 28 2.53 9.84 -23.75
N GLY A 29 2.77 8.78 -24.53
CA GLY A 29 1.97 8.44 -25.72
C GLY A 29 0.69 7.64 -25.39
N PHE A 30 -0.13 7.40 -26.41
CA PHE A 30 -1.32 6.55 -26.34
C PHE A 30 -1.01 5.07 -26.02
N LEU A 31 0.26 4.64 -26.07
CA LEU A 31 0.65 3.23 -25.94
C LEU A 31 0.24 2.58 -24.61
N PRO A 32 0.47 3.16 -23.41
CA PRO A 32 -0.01 2.57 -22.16
C PRO A 32 -1.54 2.44 -22.12
N VAL A 33 -2.27 3.37 -22.72
CA VAL A 33 -3.74 3.32 -22.82
C VAL A 33 -4.17 2.20 -23.75
N ILE A 34 -3.50 2.02 -24.89
CA ILE A 34 -3.76 0.91 -25.82
C ILE A 34 -3.48 -0.44 -25.15
N LEU A 35 -2.35 -0.59 -24.46
CA LEU A 35 -2.01 -1.84 -23.76
C LEU A 35 -3.01 -2.17 -22.64
N ALA A 36 -3.47 -1.15 -21.90
CA ALA A 36 -4.56 -1.31 -20.95
C ALA A 36 -5.86 -1.74 -21.65
N GLY A 37 -6.20 -1.13 -22.79
CA GLY A 37 -7.36 -1.52 -23.61
C GLY A 37 -7.29 -2.96 -24.12
N ILE A 38 -6.11 -3.41 -24.55
CA ILE A 38 -5.87 -4.81 -24.98
C ILE A 38 -6.08 -5.75 -23.80
N PHE A 39 -5.54 -5.44 -22.61
CA PHE A 39 -5.79 -6.24 -21.42
C PHE A 39 -7.29 -6.36 -21.10
N LEU A 40 -8.03 -5.24 -21.13
CA LEU A 40 -9.47 -5.25 -20.89
C LEU A 40 -10.24 -6.04 -21.95
N LEU A 41 -9.83 -5.95 -23.23
CA LEU A 41 -10.40 -6.76 -24.30
C LEU A 41 -10.15 -8.25 -24.08
N LEU A 42 -8.94 -8.63 -23.67
CA LEU A 42 -8.62 -10.03 -23.34
C LEU A 42 -9.44 -10.54 -22.15
N VAL A 43 -9.66 -9.71 -21.13
CA VAL A 43 -10.56 -10.02 -20.01
C VAL A 43 -11.99 -10.24 -20.50
N ALA A 44 -12.48 -9.39 -21.40
CA ALA A 44 -13.81 -9.53 -22.00
C ALA A 44 -13.95 -10.84 -22.79
N LEU A 45 -12.99 -11.12 -23.69
CA LEU A 45 -12.96 -12.33 -24.50
C LEU A 45 -12.85 -13.60 -23.64
N PHE A 46 -12.00 -13.57 -22.61
CA PHE A 46 -11.89 -14.67 -21.65
C PHE A 46 -13.22 -14.89 -20.92
N GLY A 47 -13.90 -13.81 -20.53
CA GLY A 47 -15.20 -13.89 -19.89
C GLY A 47 -16.26 -14.57 -20.76
N VAL A 48 -16.32 -14.22 -22.05
CA VAL A 48 -17.22 -14.84 -23.03
C VAL A 48 -16.89 -16.33 -23.22
N TYR A 49 -15.60 -16.69 -23.28
CA TYR A 49 -15.18 -18.07 -23.54
C TYR A 49 -15.37 -19.00 -22.34
N HIS A 50 -15.16 -18.52 -21.11
CA HIS A 50 -15.18 -19.36 -19.91
C HIS A 50 -16.61 -19.76 -19.48
N PHE A 51 -17.62 -18.96 -19.82
CA PHE A 51 -19.00 -19.18 -19.44
C PHE A 51 -19.86 -19.41 -20.68
N ASN A 52 -20.09 -20.69 -20.99
CA ASN A 52 -21.04 -21.13 -22.02
C ASN A 52 -22.50 -21.00 -21.49
N VAL A 53 -22.86 -19.79 -21.03
CA VAL A 53 -24.11 -19.48 -20.32
C VAL A 53 -25.17 -19.04 -21.34
N PRO A 54 -26.47 -19.31 -21.13
CA PRO A 54 -27.54 -18.80 -21.99
C PRO A 54 -27.48 -17.27 -22.16
N ASN A 55 -27.76 -16.79 -23.37
CA ASN A 55 -27.44 -15.46 -23.92
C ASN A 55 -27.79 -14.24 -23.04
N GLU A 56 -28.74 -14.33 -22.12
CA GLU A 56 -29.35 -13.18 -21.44
C GLU A 56 -28.55 -12.68 -20.22
N ASN A 57 -27.67 -13.51 -19.64
CA ASN A 57 -26.90 -13.12 -18.44
C ASN A 57 -25.39 -12.92 -18.65
N ILE A 58 -24.86 -13.23 -19.84
CA ILE A 58 -23.43 -13.06 -20.14
C ILE A 58 -23.01 -11.58 -20.10
N LEU A 59 -23.90 -10.67 -20.49
CA LEU A 59 -23.57 -9.25 -20.63
C LEU A 59 -23.13 -8.61 -19.31
N ILE A 60 -23.92 -8.73 -18.24
CA ILE A 60 -23.59 -8.20 -16.90
C ILE A 60 -22.26 -8.77 -16.41
N PHE A 61 -22.04 -10.06 -16.65
CA PHE A 61 -20.81 -10.74 -16.26
C PHE A 61 -19.58 -10.18 -17.00
N VAL A 62 -19.64 -10.05 -18.33
CA VAL A 62 -18.53 -9.50 -19.13
C VAL A 62 -18.24 -8.06 -18.75
N ILE A 63 -19.28 -7.24 -18.58
CA ILE A 63 -19.14 -5.85 -18.13
C ILE A 63 -18.47 -5.81 -16.74
N ALA A 64 -18.92 -6.65 -15.79
CA ALA A 64 -18.32 -6.72 -14.47
C ALA A 64 -16.84 -7.14 -14.52
N ALA A 65 -16.48 -8.10 -15.36
CA ALA A 65 -15.10 -8.54 -15.54
C ALA A 65 -14.21 -7.41 -16.08
N VAL A 66 -14.70 -6.67 -17.09
CA VAL A 66 -14.01 -5.52 -17.68
C VAL A 66 -13.84 -4.39 -16.66
N ILE A 67 -14.91 -4.03 -15.93
CA ILE A 67 -14.84 -2.98 -14.91
C ILE A 67 -13.94 -3.42 -13.73
N GLY A 68 -13.97 -4.69 -13.35
CA GLY A 68 -13.06 -5.25 -12.35
C GLY A 68 -11.60 -5.19 -12.78
N GLY A 69 -11.30 -5.55 -14.03
CA GLY A 69 -9.99 -5.37 -14.63
C GLY A 69 -9.56 -3.90 -14.66
N TYR A 70 -10.47 -2.99 -15.00
CA TYR A 70 -10.22 -1.55 -15.02
C TYR A 70 -9.94 -0.99 -13.61
N MET A 71 -10.70 -1.43 -12.61
CA MET A 71 -10.46 -1.08 -11.21
C MET A 71 -9.09 -1.61 -10.75
N ALA A 72 -8.73 -2.85 -11.11
CA ALA A 72 -7.41 -3.41 -10.78
C ALA A 72 -6.25 -2.62 -11.42
N LEU A 73 -6.40 -2.20 -12.68
CA LEU A 73 -5.45 -1.30 -13.34
C LEU A 73 -5.30 0.03 -12.58
N ASN A 74 -6.43 0.64 -12.18
CA ASN A 74 -6.42 1.89 -11.42
C ASN A 74 -5.73 1.72 -10.05
N ILE A 75 -5.97 0.62 -9.34
CA ILE A 75 -5.32 0.35 -8.06
C ILE A 75 -3.79 0.22 -8.25
N GLY A 76 -3.36 -0.61 -9.20
CA GLY A 76 -1.94 -0.83 -9.47
C GLY A 76 -1.20 0.45 -9.90
N ALA A 77 -1.87 1.32 -10.67
CA ALA A 77 -1.33 2.61 -11.06
C ALA A 77 -1.10 3.55 -9.87
N ASN A 78 -2.05 3.59 -8.93
CA ASN A 78 -2.12 4.61 -7.88
C ASN A 78 -1.33 4.27 -6.62
N ASP A 79 -1.40 3.02 -6.16
CA ASP A 79 -1.00 2.70 -4.80
C ASP A 79 0.48 2.26 -4.69
N VAL A 80 1.11 1.85 -5.80
CA VAL A 80 2.54 1.48 -5.82
C VAL A 80 3.45 2.61 -5.34
N ALA A 81 3.07 3.86 -5.59
CA ALA A 81 3.87 5.02 -5.20
C ALA A 81 3.98 5.15 -3.69
N ASN A 82 2.96 4.72 -2.96
CA ASN A 82 2.95 4.69 -1.50
C ASN A 82 3.84 3.56 -0.96
N ASN A 83 3.90 2.44 -1.67
CA ASN A 83 4.69 1.26 -1.27
C ASN A 83 6.19 1.42 -1.56
N MET A 84 6.53 1.89 -2.77
CA MET A 84 7.91 1.98 -3.27
C MET A 84 8.55 3.36 -3.14
N GLY A 85 7.73 4.40 -2.91
CA GLY A 85 8.19 5.78 -2.72
C GLY A 85 9.32 5.94 -1.70
N PRO A 86 9.27 5.28 -0.51
CA PRO A 86 10.35 5.38 0.47
C PRO A 86 11.72 4.86 -0.03
N ALA A 87 11.74 3.78 -0.80
CA ALA A 87 12.98 3.18 -1.31
C ALA A 87 13.55 3.95 -2.50
N VAL A 88 12.69 4.43 -3.39
CA VAL A 88 13.09 5.25 -4.55
C VAL A 88 13.50 6.66 -4.11
N GLY A 89 12.69 7.33 -3.28
CA GLY A 89 12.99 8.66 -2.72
C GLY A 89 14.24 8.67 -1.83
N GLY A 90 14.53 7.55 -1.16
CA GLY A 90 15.76 7.32 -0.41
C GLY A 90 17.00 7.06 -1.29
N LYS A 91 16.84 7.02 -2.62
CA LYS A 91 17.88 6.68 -3.62
C LYS A 91 18.52 5.31 -3.37
N VAL A 92 17.75 4.35 -2.86
CA VAL A 92 18.23 2.99 -2.60
C VAL A 92 18.05 2.10 -3.82
N ILE A 93 16.96 2.28 -4.56
CA ILE A 93 16.67 1.56 -5.81
C ILE A 93 16.19 2.53 -6.89
N THR A 94 16.32 2.13 -8.15
CA THR A 94 15.76 2.87 -9.29
C THR A 94 14.27 2.58 -9.45
N VAL A 95 13.55 3.46 -10.15
CA VAL A 95 12.12 3.27 -10.46
C VAL A 95 11.87 1.97 -11.23
N ALA A 96 12.73 1.62 -12.18
CA ALA A 96 12.60 0.39 -12.97
C ALA A 96 12.68 -0.86 -12.09
N VAL A 97 13.64 -0.91 -11.16
CA VAL A 97 13.77 -2.03 -10.21
C VAL A 97 12.56 -2.07 -9.27
N ALA A 98 12.11 -0.90 -8.79
CA ALA A 98 10.93 -0.80 -7.93
C ALA A 98 9.67 -1.37 -8.62
N VAL A 99 9.47 -1.05 -9.89
CA VAL A 99 8.32 -1.54 -10.68
C VAL A 99 8.34 -3.06 -10.82
N ILE A 100 9.50 -3.65 -11.14
CA ILE A 100 9.62 -5.11 -11.29
C ILE A 100 9.33 -5.83 -9.96
N ILE A 101 9.94 -5.36 -8.86
CA ILE A 101 9.72 -5.94 -7.54
C ILE A 101 8.25 -5.82 -7.14
N ALA A 102 7.66 -4.64 -7.32
CA ALA A 102 6.28 -4.39 -6.92
C ALA A 102 5.30 -5.23 -7.74
N ALA A 103 5.47 -5.34 -9.06
CA ALA A 103 4.61 -6.18 -9.90
C ALA A 103 4.61 -7.65 -9.46
N ILE A 104 5.78 -8.21 -9.13
CA ILE A 104 5.91 -9.60 -8.64
C ILE A 104 5.28 -9.74 -7.26
N CYS A 105 5.64 -8.85 -6.32
CA CYS A 105 5.19 -8.96 -4.94
C CYS A 105 3.69 -8.69 -4.79
N GLU A 106 3.13 -7.68 -5.46
CA GLU A 106 1.69 -7.39 -5.43
C GLU A 106 0.88 -8.54 -6.05
N SER A 107 1.31 -9.07 -7.19
CA SER A 107 0.65 -10.24 -7.80
C SER A 107 0.69 -11.46 -6.87
N ALA A 108 1.85 -11.73 -6.26
CA ALA A 108 1.99 -12.84 -5.31
C ALA A 108 1.11 -12.63 -4.07
N GLY A 109 1.07 -11.42 -3.53
CA GLY A 109 0.20 -11.06 -2.41
C GLY A 109 -1.27 -11.28 -2.72
N ALA A 110 -1.72 -10.77 -3.87
CA ALA A 110 -3.07 -10.95 -4.36
C ALA A 110 -3.46 -12.43 -4.45
N LEU A 111 -2.67 -13.24 -5.16
CA LEU A 111 -2.99 -14.64 -5.43
C LEU A 111 -2.89 -15.55 -4.20
N LEU A 112 -1.89 -15.33 -3.35
CA LEU A 112 -1.57 -16.21 -2.22
C LEU A 112 -2.34 -15.85 -0.95
N ALA A 113 -2.60 -14.56 -0.69
CA ALA A 113 -3.08 -14.09 0.60
C ALA A 113 -4.34 -13.21 0.56
N GLY A 114 -4.88 -12.88 -0.62
CA GLY A 114 -6.02 -11.94 -0.72
C GLY A 114 -7.41 -12.49 -0.43
N GLY A 115 -7.57 -13.80 -0.28
CA GLY A 115 -8.89 -14.45 -0.21
C GLY A 115 -9.78 -13.96 0.95
N ASP A 116 -9.22 -13.73 2.14
CA ASP A 116 -10.03 -13.38 3.32
C ASP A 116 -10.65 -11.97 3.20
N VAL A 117 -9.93 -11.00 2.61
CA VAL A 117 -10.45 -9.64 2.41
C VAL A 117 -11.45 -9.62 1.25
N VAL A 118 -11.18 -10.39 0.18
CA VAL A 118 -12.11 -10.57 -0.94
C VAL A 118 -13.46 -11.09 -0.44
N GLN A 119 -13.48 -12.06 0.48
CA GLN A 119 -14.72 -12.57 1.08
C GLN A 119 -15.50 -11.47 1.81
N THR A 120 -14.80 -10.63 2.59
CA THR A 120 -15.42 -9.52 3.31
C THR A 120 -16.01 -8.46 2.37
N VAL A 121 -15.33 -8.12 1.27
CA VAL A 121 -15.87 -7.18 0.27
C VAL A 121 -17.02 -7.80 -0.52
N ALA A 122 -16.96 -9.09 -0.83
CA ALA A 122 -17.96 -9.78 -1.63
C ALA A 122 -19.31 -9.94 -0.90
N LYS A 123 -19.30 -10.30 0.40
CA LYS A 123 -20.53 -10.55 1.19
C LYS A 123 -20.47 -10.12 2.66
N GLY A 124 -19.36 -9.57 3.15
CA GLY A 124 -19.25 -9.15 4.55
C GLY A 124 -19.92 -7.80 4.84
N ILE A 125 -20.01 -6.92 3.83
CA ILE A 125 -20.52 -5.54 3.97
C ILE A 125 -22.05 -5.50 3.94
N ILE A 126 -22.67 -6.39 3.16
CA ILE A 126 -24.13 -6.52 3.02
C ILE A 126 -24.56 -7.95 3.31
N ASN A 127 -25.77 -8.14 3.83
CA ASN A 127 -26.35 -9.45 4.10
C ASN A 127 -27.42 -9.75 3.04
N PRO A 128 -27.04 -10.29 1.87
CA PRO A 128 -27.95 -10.40 0.74
C PRO A 128 -29.12 -11.37 0.98
N GLU A 129 -28.87 -12.52 1.63
CA GLU A 129 -29.83 -13.61 1.96
C GLU A 129 -31.10 -13.62 1.07
N ASP A 130 -32.29 -13.74 1.65
CA ASP A 130 -33.57 -13.71 0.92
C ASP A 130 -34.13 -12.29 0.73
N SER A 131 -33.31 -11.27 1.02
CA SER A 131 -33.76 -9.87 1.07
C SER A 131 -33.71 -9.15 -0.27
N ILE A 132 -33.00 -9.69 -1.27
CA ILE A 132 -32.84 -9.10 -2.61
C ILE A 132 -32.84 -10.15 -3.70
N LEU A 133 -33.34 -9.78 -4.88
CA LEU A 133 -33.27 -10.62 -6.07
C LEU A 133 -31.81 -10.75 -6.54
N ILE A 134 -31.47 -11.90 -7.14
CA ILE A 134 -30.13 -12.14 -7.69
C ILE A 134 -29.74 -11.08 -8.73
N HIS A 135 -30.68 -10.67 -9.57
CA HIS A 135 -30.46 -9.63 -10.56
C HIS A 135 -30.09 -8.29 -9.90
N ASP A 136 -30.83 -7.85 -8.88
CA ASP A 136 -30.54 -6.62 -8.14
C ASP A 136 -29.20 -6.69 -7.41
N PHE A 137 -28.85 -7.86 -6.83
CA PHE A 137 -27.53 -8.06 -6.22
C PHE A 137 -26.39 -7.90 -7.23
N ARG A 138 -26.56 -8.41 -8.45
CA ARG A 138 -25.56 -8.25 -9.52
C ARG A 138 -25.41 -6.79 -9.92
N ILE A 139 -26.52 -6.06 -10.10
CA ILE A 139 -26.51 -4.63 -10.43
C ILE A 139 -25.89 -3.80 -9.29
N LEU A 140 -26.20 -4.11 -8.04
CA LEU A 140 -25.60 -3.50 -6.85
C LEU A 140 -24.08 -3.61 -6.89
N MET A 141 -23.55 -4.83 -7.04
CA MET A 141 -22.10 -5.07 -7.04
C MET A 141 -21.42 -4.42 -8.26
N LEU A 142 -22.08 -4.43 -9.42
CA LEU A 142 -21.61 -3.75 -10.61
C LEU A 142 -21.53 -2.24 -10.42
N SER A 143 -22.57 -1.65 -9.81
CA SER A 143 -22.67 -0.21 -9.51
C SER A 143 -21.59 0.22 -8.52
N ALA A 144 -21.37 -0.58 -7.47
CA ALA A 144 -20.31 -0.33 -6.50
C ALA A 144 -18.92 -0.33 -7.16
N LEU A 145 -18.65 -1.32 -8.01
CA LEU A 145 -17.37 -1.47 -8.71
C LEU A 145 -17.13 -0.31 -9.69
N LEU A 146 -18.15 0.07 -10.47
CA LEU A 146 -18.08 1.18 -11.41
C LEU A 146 -17.90 2.52 -10.68
N ALA A 147 -18.69 2.79 -9.63
CA ALA A 147 -18.57 4.00 -8.82
C ALA A 147 -17.16 4.16 -8.24
N ALA A 148 -16.64 3.09 -7.64
CA ALA A 148 -15.31 3.10 -7.06
C ALA A 148 -14.23 3.35 -8.12
N ALA A 149 -14.34 2.71 -9.29
CA ALA A 149 -13.38 2.89 -10.38
C ALA A 149 -13.39 4.32 -10.93
N LEU A 150 -14.57 4.91 -11.16
CA LEU A 150 -14.73 6.28 -11.62
C LEU A 150 -14.20 7.29 -10.59
N TRP A 151 -14.53 7.09 -9.31
CA TRP A 151 -14.08 7.99 -8.24
C TRP A 151 -12.56 7.95 -8.06
N VAL A 152 -11.96 6.77 -8.06
CA VAL A 152 -10.50 6.61 -7.98
C VAL A 152 -9.82 7.25 -9.18
N ASN A 153 -10.32 7.01 -10.39
CA ASN A 153 -9.72 7.60 -11.60
C ASN A 153 -9.78 9.13 -11.59
N LEU A 154 -10.93 9.71 -11.21
CA LEU A 154 -11.08 11.15 -11.04
C LEU A 154 -10.09 11.71 -10.01
N ALA A 155 -9.94 11.06 -8.86
CA ALA A 155 -9.01 11.47 -7.83
C ALA A 155 -7.55 11.41 -8.32
N THR A 156 -7.18 10.40 -9.11
CA THR A 156 -5.86 10.30 -9.76
C THR A 156 -5.61 11.49 -10.68
N ILE A 157 -6.59 11.84 -11.53
CA ILE A 157 -6.49 13.00 -12.45
C ILE A 157 -6.29 14.29 -11.65
N LEU A 158 -7.02 14.44 -10.54
CA LEU A 158 -6.92 15.59 -9.64
C LEU A 158 -5.69 15.55 -8.73
N ASN A 159 -4.86 14.51 -8.79
CA ASN A 159 -3.72 14.26 -7.90
C ASN A 159 -4.10 14.28 -6.41
N ALA A 160 -5.33 13.88 -6.08
CA ALA A 160 -5.82 13.80 -4.72
C ALA A 160 -5.51 12.43 -4.11
N PRO A 161 -4.92 12.34 -2.91
CA PRO A 161 -4.71 11.07 -2.23
C PRO A 161 -6.06 10.54 -1.73
N VAL A 162 -6.63 9.60 -2.46
CA VAL A 162 -7.83 8.85 -2.04
C VAL A 162 -7.47 7.41 -1.75
N SER A 163 -8.37 6.71 -1.06
CA SER A 163 -8.21 5.28 -0.81
C SER A 163 -9.19 4.50 -1.66
N THR A 164 -8.65 3.58 -2.45
CA THR A 164 -9.39 2.57 -3.23
C THR A 164 -10.34 1.76 -2.34
N THR A 165 -9.88 1.34 -1.15
CA THR A 165 -10.67 0.60 -0.16
C THR A 165 -11.88 1.37 0.38
N HIS A 166 -11.72 2.66 0.71
CA HIS A 166 -12.85 3.49 1.13
C HIS A 166 -13.87 3.66 0.00
N SER A 167 -13.40 3.82 -1.23
CA SER A 167 -14.27 3.96 -2.40
C SER A 167 -15.13 2.72 -2.61
N ILE A 168 -14.55 1.52 -2.58
CA ILE A 168 -15.35 0.30 -2.84
C ILE A 168 -16.28 -0.04 -1.67
N VAL A 169 -15.83 0.09 -0.42
CA VAL A 169 -16.68 -0.16 0.75
C VAL A 169 -17.85 0.82 0.78
N GLY A 170 -17.58 2.10 0.49
CA GLY A 170 -18.61 3.12 0.33
C GLY A 170 -19.57 2.78 -0.82
N GLY A 171 -19.04 2.32 -1.96
CA GLY A 171 -19.84 1.93 -3.12
C GLY A 171 -20.78 0.75 -2.83
N VAL A 172 -20.27 -0.32 -2.21
CA VAL A 172 -21.09 -1.50 -1.83
C VAL A 172 -22.16 -1.11 -0.82
N MET A 173 -21.81 -0.30 0.19
CA MET A 173 -22.76 0.21 1.17
C MET A 173 -23.84 1.09 0.52
N GLY A 174 -23.44 2.04 -0.35
CA GLY A 174 -24.35 2.97 -1.00
C GLY A 174 -25.32 2.30 -1.97
N ALA A 175 -24.81 1.43 -2.85
CA ALA A 175 -25.65 0.63 -3.74
C ALA A 175 -26.54 -0.34 -2.94
N GLY A 176 -26.06 -0.90 -1.83
CA GLY A 176 -26.87 -1.75 -0.96
C GLY A 176 -28.03 -1.02 -0.29
N ILE A 177 -27.80 0.21 0.20
CA ILE A 177 -28.87 1.06 0.74
C ILE A 177 -29.87 1.43 -0.37
N ALA A 178 -29.41 1.69 -1.59
CA ALA A 178 -30.31 1.97 -2.72
C ALA A 178 -31.18 0.76 -3.10
N ALA A 179 -30.61 -0.44 -3.05
CA ALA A 179 -31.29 -1.68 -3.44
C ALA A 179 -32.37 -2.13 -2.45
N ALA A 180 -32.09 -2.10 -1.14
CA ALA A 180 -33.01 -2.64 -0.13
C ALA A 180 -33.02 -1.88 1.20
N GLY A 181 -32.52 -0.63 1.20
CA GLY A 181 -32.50 0.22 2.39
C GLY A 181 -31.39 -0.12 3.39
N PHE A 182 -31.39 0.59 4.52
CA PHE A 182 -30.36 0.49 5.55
C PHE A 182 -30.27 -0.90 6.22
N GLY A 183 -31.34 -1.72 6.13
CA GLY A 183 -31.38 -3.05 6.71
C GLY A 183 -30.47 -4.07 6.02
N LEU A 184 -30.14 -3.85 4.74
CA LEU A 184 -29.27 -4.74 3.97
C LEU A 184 -27.80 -4.67 4.43
N VAL A 185 -27.39 -3.52 4.98
CA VAL A 185 -25.99 -3.29 5.40
C VAL A 185 -25.70 -4.02 6.70
N ASN A 186 -24.62 -4.78 6.73
CA ASN A 186 -24.12 -5.42 7.94
C ASN A 186 -23.38 -4.39 8.82
N TRP A 187 -24.12 -3.71 9.69
CA TRP A 187 -23.59 -2.67 10.57
C TRP A 187 -22.51 -3.18 11.55
N LEU A 188 -22.54 -4.46 11.93
CA LEU A 188 -21.50 -5.05 12.76
C LEU A 188 -20.19 -5.15 12.00
N THR A 189 -20.20 -5.67 10.77
CA THR A 189 -19.00 -5.72 9.93
C THR A 189 -18.54 -4.30 9.57
N MET A 190 -19.46 -3.40 9.21
CA MET A 190 -19.13 -2.01 8.90
C MET A 190 -18.50 -1.28 10.08
N SER A 191 -18.95 -1.50 11.32
CA SER A 191 -18.30 -0.91 12.50
C SER A 191 -16.89 -1.44 12.73
N LYS A 192 -16.63 -2.73 12.49
CA LYS A 192 -15.27 -3.31 12.53
C LYS A 192 -14.37 -2.70 11.44
N ILE A 193 -14.89 -2.54 10.22
CA ILE A 193 -14.19 -1.89 9.11
C ILE A 193 -13.85 -0.44 9.48
N ALA A 194 -14.82 0.35 9.92
CA ALA A 194 -14.62 1.74 10.33
C ALA A 194 -13.62 1.86 11.48
N ALA A 195 -13.70 1.00 12.50
CA ALA A 195 -12.71 0.95 13.58
C ALA A 195 -11.31 0.65 13.05
N SER A 196 -11.18 -0.30 12.11
CA SER A 196 -9.90 -0.64 11.50
C SER A 196 -9.27 0.53 10.73
N TRP A 197 -10.08 1.39 10.11
CA TRP A 197 -9.60 2.58 9.39
C TRP A 197 -9.00 3.62 10.34
N VAL A 198 -9.50 3.72 11.57
CA VAL A 198 -8.95 4.61 12.60
C VAL A 198 -7.73 3.98 13.29
N ILE A 199 -7.83 2.69 13.65
CA ILE A 199 -6.79 2.00 14.42
C ILE A 199 -5.54 1.78 13.57
N SER A 200 -5.67 1.38 12.31
CA SER A 200 -4.52 0.95 11.50
C SER A 200 -3.48 2.06 11.23
N PRO A 201 -3.82 3.33 10.92
CA PRO A 201 -2.82 4.39 10.79
C PRO A 201 -2.09 4.69 12.10
N VAL A 202 -2.83 4.68 13.22
CA VAL A 202 -2.26 4.92 14.55
C VAL A 202 -1.31 3.79 14.92
N PHE A 203 -1.74 2.54 14.71
CA PHE A 203 -0.94 1.35 14.98
C PHE A 203 0.35 1.32 14.14
N GLY A 204 0.25 1.59 12.83
CA GLY A 204 1.41 1.74 11.96
C GLY A 204 2.36 2.87 12.42
N GLY A 205 1.81 3.99 12.86
CA GLY A 205 2.55 5.09 13.49
C GLY A 205 3.33 4.67 14.73
N ILE A 206 2.69 3.96 15.66
CA ILE A 206 3.30 3.48 16.89
C ILE A 206 4.43 2.48 16.60
N ILE A 207 4.22 1.52 15.69
CA ILE A 207 5.25 0.55 15.30
C ILE A 207 6.44 1.26 14.67
N ALA A 208 6.20 2.16 13.71
CA ALA A 208 7.26 2.88 13.02
C ALA A 208 8.09 3.75 13.99
N ALA A 209 7.42 4.44 14.92
CA ALA A 209 8.09 5.21 15.97
C ALA A 209 8.91 4.30 16.89
N SER A 210 8.34 3.19 17.37
CA SER A 210 9.02 2.24 18.27
C SER A 210 10.27 1.64 17.62
N MET A 211 10.17 1.22 16.35
CA MET A 211 11.30 0.73 15.57
C MET A 211 12.38 1.79 15.39
N LEU A 212 11.99 3.03 15.07
CA LEU A 212 12.94 4.12 14.91
C LEU A 212 13.63 4.45 16.23
N PHE A 213 12.90 4.46 17.34
CA PHE A 213 13.45 4.67 18.67
C PHE A 213 14.49 3.59 18.99
N PHE A 214 14.18 2.33 18.72
CA PHE A 214 15.12 1.22 18.86
C PHE A 214 16.39 1.42 18.02
N ILE A 215 16.25 1.73 16.72
CA ILE A 215 17.41 1.96 15.83
C ILE A 215 18.23 3.16 16.32
N GLN A 216 17.57 4.24 16.74
CA GLN A 216 18.28 5.42 17.22
C GLN A 216 19.05 5.14 18.51
N THR A 217 18.45 4.43 19.47
CA THR A 217 19.07 4.17 20.77
C THR A 217 20.12 3.07 20.72
N LYS A 218 19.88 1.99 19.97
CA LYS A 218 20.76 0.81 19.95
C LYS A 218 21.80 0.81 18.83
N ILE A 219 21.62 1.59 17.76
CA ILE A 219 22.49 1.55 16.58
C ILE A 219 23.09 2.93 16.24
N ILE A 220 22.29 4.00 16.22
CA ILE A 220 22.75 5.30 15.67
C ILE A 220 23.35 6.23 16.73
N ASN A 221 22.80 6.28 17.95
CA ASN A 221 23.25 7.16 19.03
C ASN A 221 24.07 6.38 20.07
N VAL A 222 24.99 5.54 19.58
CA VAL A 222 25.98 4.82 20.39
C VAL A 222 27.39 5.25 19.97
N LEU A 223 28.37 4.98 20.84
CA LEU A 223 29.78 5.31 20.59
C LEU A 223 30.33 4.56 19.37
N ASP A 224 30.21 3.23 19.35
CA ASP A 224 30.59 2.39 18.20
C ASP A 224 29.35 1.89 17.45
N ARG A 225 29.00 2.62 16.39
CA ARG A 225 27.83 2.31 15.54
C ARG A 225 28.11 1.12 14.65
N LYS A 226 29.36 0.84 14.30
CA LYS A 226 29.72 -0.29 13.43
C LYS A 226 29.47 -1.61 14.15
N THR A 227 29.98 -1.73 15.37
CA THR A 227 29.76 -2.93 16.18
C THR A 227 28.29 -3.11 16.53
N ALA A 228 27.60 -2.02 16.86
CA ALA A 228 26.16 -2.06 17.09
C ALA A 228 25.37 -2.50 15.84
N ALA A 229 25.67 -1.96 14.67
CA ALA A 229 25.01 -2.33 13.41
C ALA A 229 25.29 -3.80 13.02
N LYS A 230 26.53 -4.27 13.20
CA LYS A 230 26.91 -5.69 13.01
C LYS A 230 26.10 -6.65 13.87
N ARG A 231 25.68 -6.22 15.06
CA ARG A 231 24.86 -7.01 15.97
C ARG A 231 23.38 -6.95 15.58
N TRP A 232 22.84 -5.73 15.43
CA TRP A 232 21.40 -5.52 15.39
C TRP A 232 20.78 -5.59 14.00
N VAL A 233 21.48 -5.16 12.94
CA VAL A 233 20.92 -5.20 11.57
C VAL A 233 20.60 -6.64 11.13
N PRO A 234 21.47 -7.65 11.34
CA PRO A 234 21.14 -9.04 11.06
C PRO A 234 19.94 -9.57 11.85
N ILE A 235 19.80 -9.17 13.12
CA ILE A 235 18.67 -9.56 13.96
C ILE A 235 17.37 -8.97 13.40
N LEU A 236 17.37 -7.71 12.97
CA LEU A 236 16.20 -7.07 12.36
C LEU A 236 15.76 -7.81 11.08
N ILE A 237 16.72 -8.21 10.22
CA ILE A 237 16.44 -9.03 9.02
C ILE A 237 15.85 -10.39 9.42
N ALA A 238 16.39 -11.02 10.46
CA ALA A 238 15.92 -12.32 10.95
C ALA A 238 14.49 -12.26 11.49
N ILE A 239 14.15 -11.22 12.26
CA ILE A 239 12.78 -10.98 12.74
C ILE A 239 11.82 -10.83 11.56
N MET A 240 12.21 -10.08 10.52
CA MET A 240 11.37 -9.92 9.33
C MET A 240 11.13 -11.23 8.59
N ALA A 241 12.19 -12.03 8.38
CA ALA A 241 12.07 -13.33 7.72
C ALA A 241 11.18 -14.28 8.52
N SER A 242 11.34 -14.29 9.85
CA SER A 242 10.50 -15.07 10.77
C SER A 242 9.03 -14.68 10.69
N ALA A 243 8.72 -13.38 10.77
CA ALA A 243 7.36 -12.88 10.69
C ALA A 243 6.71 -13.18 9.33
N PHE A 244 7.47 -13.06 8.24
CA PHE A 244 6.95 -13.37 6.91
C PHE A 244 6.74 -14.88 6.72
N ALA A 245 7.64 -15.73 7.21
CA ALA A 245 7.46 -17.18 7.20
C ALA A 245 6.20 -17.58 7.98
N ALA A 246 5.99 -17.03 9.18
CA ALA A 246 4.79 -17.24 9.97
C ALA A 246 3.52 -16.89 9.16
N TYR A 247 3.51 -15.71 8.53
CA TYR A 247 2.39 -15.26 7.72
C TYR A 247 2.11 -16.17 6.52
N MET A 248 3.16 -16.55 5.79
CA MET A 248 3.03 -17.43 4.62
C MET A 248 2.51 -18.81 5.01
N SER A 249 2.97 -19.37 6.14
CA SER A 249 2.46 -20.64 6.66
C SER A 249 1.00 -20.54 7.15
N LEU A 250 0.62 -19.43 7.79
CA LEU A 250 -0.75 -19.21 8.30
C LEU A 250 -1.79 -18.97 7.19
N LYS A 251 -1.43 -18.13 6.21
CA LYS A 251 -2.39 -17.58 5.24
C LYS A 251 -1.96 -17.82 3.80
N GLY A 252 -0.71 -17.49 3.46
CA GLY A 252 -0.24 -17.51 2.07
C GLY A 252 -0.31 -18.89 1.41
N LEU A 253 -0.08 -19.97 2.16
CA LEU A 253 -0.09 -21.34 1.66
C LEU A 253 -1.33 -22.14 2.05
N LYS A 254 -2.33 -21.51 2.70
CA LYS A 254 -3.52 -22.17 3.25
C LYS A 254 -4.32 -23.01 2.24
N LYS A 255 -4.22 -22.68 0.94
CA LYS A 255 -4.85 -23.42 -0.16
C LYS A 255 -4.15 -24.75 -0.49
N ILE A 256 -2.85 -24.83 -0.25
CA ILE A 256 -1.99 -25.98 -0.60
C ILE A 256 -1.69 -26.79 0.66
N TRP A 257 -1.49 -26.11 1.79
CA TRP A 257 -1.01 -26.71 3.03
C TRP A 257 -1.53 -25.95 4.25
N LYS A 258 -1.95 -26.70 5.28
CA LYS A 258 -2.49 -26.17 6.54
C LYS A 258 -1.64 -26.67 7.71
N PRO A 259 -0.48 -26.04 7.97
CA PRO A 259 0.38 -26.42 9.09
C PRO A 259 -0.32 -26.16 10.43
N SER A 260 -0.03 -27.02 11.39
CA SER A 260 -0.38 -26.86 12.80
C SER A 260 0.37 -25.68 13.44
N SER A 261 -0.14 -25.17 14.56
CA SER A 261 0.48 -24.03 15.26
C SER A 261 1.94 -24.28 15.65
N SER A 262 2.30 -25.52 16.01
CA SER A 262 3.67 -25.92 16.34
C SER A 262 4.59 -25.89 15.12
N GLU A 263 4.11 -26.37 13.97
CA GLU A 263 4.84 -26.33 12.71
C GLU A 263 5.10 -24.87 12.28
N ILE A 264 4.12 -23.99 12.39
CA ILE A 264 4.27 -22.56 12.07
C ILE A 264 5.36 -21.92 12.94
N ILE A 265 5.34 -22.18 14.24
CA ILE A 265 6.37 -21.71 15.17
C ILE A 265 7.75 -22.25 14.76
N LEU A 266 7.83 -23.55 14.44
CA LEU A 266 9.07 -24.19 14.02
C LEU A 266 9.65 -23.53 12.76
N TYR A 267 8.85 -23.34 11.71
CA TYR A 267 9.31 -22.69 10.47
C TYR A 267 9.70 -21.23 10.69
N SER A 268 8.99 -20.54 11.57
CA SER A 268 9.32 -19.15 11.93
C SER A 268 10.68 -19.06 12.63
N ILE A 269 10.99 -20.02 13.52
CA ILE A 269 12.28 -20.14 14.19
C ILE A 269 13.39 -20.50 13.20
N ILE A 270 13.15 -21.48 12.32
CA ILE A 270 14.10 -21.87 11.28
C ILE A 270 14.42 -20.68 10.36
N ALA A 271 13.39 -19.96 9.89
CA ALA A 271 13.54 -18.78 9.06
C ALA A 271 14.34 -17.68 9.77
N PHE A 272 14.11 -17.47 11.07
CA PHE A 272 14.89 -16.54 11.89
C PHE A 272 16.38 -16.90 11.88
N PHE A 273 16.72 -18.13 12.28
CA PHE A 273 18.12 -18.53 12.38
C PHE A 273 18.81 -18.59 11.01
N ALA A 274 18.13 -19.08 9.97
CA ALA A 274 18.65 -19.08 8.61
C ALA A 274 18.95 -17.66 8.12
N ALA A 275 18.00 -16.73 8.24
CA ALA A 275 18.20 -15.35 7.82
C ALA A 275 19.27 -14.63 8.66
N TRP A 276 19.36 -14.92 9.96
CA TRP A 276 20.41 -14.38 10.83
C TRP A 276 21.80 -14.87 10.42
N LEU A 277 21.95 -16.18 10.18
CA LEU A 277 23.21 -16.80 9.76
C LEU A 277 23.69 -16.29 8.40
N ILE A 278 22.76 -16.08 7.45
CA ILE A 278 23.07 -15.57 6.11
C ILE A 278 23.41 -14.06 6.15
N SER A 279 22.63 -13.27 6.90
CA SER A 279 22.80 -11.81 6.92
C SER A 279 24.02 -11.35 7.72
N ARG A 280 24.41 -12.09 8.76
CA ARG A 280 25.56 -11.74 9.62
C ARG A 280 26.90 -11.57 8.88
N PRO A 281 27.38 -12.53 8.06
CA PRO A 281 28.64 -12.36 7.31
C PRO A 281 28.55 -11.24 6.28
N PHE A 282 27.39 -11.09 5.62
CA PHE A 282 27.16 -10.03 4.64
C PHE A 282 27.28 -8.63 5.26
N ILE A 283 26.57 -8.38 6.37
CA ILE A 283 26.64 -7.11 7.10
C ILE A 283 28.03 -6.88 7.68
N LYS A 284 28.72 -7.92 8.18
CA LYS A 284 30.10 -7.82 8.66
C LYS A 284 31.06 -7.37 7.56
N LYS A 285 30.94 -7.92 6.35
CA LYS A 285 31.77 -7.58 5.18
C LYS A 285 31.55 -6.15 4.70
N ILE A 286 30.31 -5.68 4.65
CA ILE A 286 30.03 -4.29 4.25
C ILE A 286 30.53 -3.31 5.31
N SER A 287 30.24 -3.59 6.59
CA SER A 287 30.59 -2.69 7.69
C SER A 287 32.09 -2.55 7.99
N SER A 288 32.94 -3.48 7.55
CA SER A 288 34.40 -3.32 7.70
C SER A 288 34.96 -2.18 6.85
N GLY A 289 34.35 -1.89 5.70
CA GLY A 289 34.75 -0.78 4.82
C GLY A 289 34.14 0.57 5.19
N LEU A 290 33.30 0.65 6.23
CA LEU A 290 32.62 1.88 6.62
C LEU A 290 33.35 2.60 7.77
N SER A 291 33.24 3.92 7.76
CA SER A 291 33.55 4.79 8.90
C SER A 291 32.44 4.69 9.95
N ASN A 292 32.69 5.25 11.14
CA ASN A 292 31.70 5.29 12.22
C ASN A 292 30.66 6.44 12.05
N ASP A 293 30.51 6.97 10.84
CA ASP A 293 29.61 8.09 10.53
C ASP A 293 28.16 7.63 10.33
N LYS A 294 27.20 8.42 10.84
CA LYS A 294 25.77 8.09 10.73
C LYS A 294 25.34 7.83 9.29
N LYS A 295 25.77 8.67 8.33
CA LYS A 295 25.40 8.55 6.92
C LYS A 295 25.91 7.25 6.30
N GLN A 296 27.11 6.81 6.66
CA GLN A 296 27.68 5.56 6.16
C GLN A 296 26.96 4.35 6.76
N ILE A 297 26.65 4.38 8.07
CA ILE A 297 25.87 3.30 8.73
C ILE A 297 24.47 3.14 8.13
N TYR A 298 23.86 4.22 7.62
CA TYR A 298 22.55 4.13 6.96
C TYR A 298 22.55 3.19 5.75
N SER A 299 23.68 3.02 5.05
CA SER A 299 23.74 2.12 3.89
C SER A 299 23.51 0.65 4.26
N LEU A 300 23.78 0.25 5.52
CA LEU A 300 23.50 -1.09 6.03
C LEU A 300 21.99 -1.40 6.09
N PHE A 301 21.14 -0.37 6.05
CA PHE A 301 19.69 -0.51 6.01
C PHE A 301 19.12 -0.62 4.59
N ASN A 302 19.95 -0.52 3.54
CA ASN A 302 19.48 -0.63 2.16
C ASN A 302 18.83 -1.99 1.87
N LEU A 303 19.49 -3.09 2.27
CA LEU A 303 18.93 -4.43 2.09
C LEU A 303 17.65 -4.66 2.92
N PRO A 304 17.63 -4.38 4.25
CA PRO A 304 16.39 -4.43 5.03
C PRO A 304 15.25 -3.59 4.44
N LEU A 305 15.56 -2.40 3.91
CA LEU A 305 14.58 -1.54 3.27
C LEU A 305 13.99 -2.20 2.02
N ILE A 306 14.83 -2.74 1.13
CA ILE A 306 14.37 -3.43 -0.09
C ILE A 306 13.41 -4.56 0.30
N ILE A 307 13.79 -5.40 1.26
CA ILE A 307 12.92 -6.49 1.74
C ILE A 307 11.62 -5.93 2.33
N SER A 308 11.68 -4.83 3.09
CA SER A 308 10.49 -4.23 3.71
C SER A 308 9.51 -3.66 2.69
N VAL A 309 10.00 -3.01 1.63
CA VAL A 309 9.12 -2.51 0.56
C VAL A 309 8.58 -3.64 -0.31
N SER A 310 9.33 -4.72 -0.53
CA SER A 310 8.80 -5.95 -1.14
C SER A 310 7.67 -6.55 -0.31
N LEU A 311 7.85 -6.65 1.01
CA LEU A 311 6.82 -7.11 1.94
C LEU A 311 5.60 -6.19 1.96
N LEU A 312 5.80 -4.88 1.89
CA LEU A 312 4.72 -3.91 1.80
C LEU A 312 3.91 -4.07 0.51
N CYS A 313 4.56 -4.21 -0.65
CA CYS A 313 3.89 -4.53 -1.91
C CYS A 313 3.12 -5.85 -1.84
N PHE A 314 3.70 -6.89 -1.23
CA PHE A 314 2.98 -8.14 -1.02
C PHE A 314 1.74 -7.96 -0.14
N ALA A 315 1.88 -7.26 0.99
CA ALA A 315 0.77 -6.98 1.90
C ALA A 315 -0.34 -6.15 1.22
N HIS A 316 0.05 -5.16 0.43
CA HIS A 316 -0.83 -4.31 -0.35
C HIS A 316 -1.61 -5.11 -1.39
N GLY A 317 -0.94 -5.90 -2.23
CA GLY A 317 -1.62 -6.77 -3.19
C GLY A 317 -2.61 -7.73 -2.53
N ALA A 318 -2.27 -8.25 -1.34
CA ALA A 318 -3.17 -9.11 -0.58
C ALA A 318 -4.41 -8.39 -0.05
N ASN A 319 -4.31 -7.12 0.38
CA ASN A 319 -5.48 -6.38 0.87
C ASN A 319 -6.31 -5.81 -0.27
N ASP A 320 -5.65 -5.15 -1.23
CA ASP A 320 -6.31 -4.26 -2.19
C ASP A 320 -6.87 -5.00 -3.42
N VAL A 321 -6.43 -6.24 -3.70
CA VAL A 321 -7.06 -7.06 -4.75
C VAL A 321 -8.56 -7.24 -4.50
N ALA A 322 -8.98 -7.27 -3.22
CA ALA A 322 -10.38 -7.35 -2.82
C ALA A 322 -11.23 -6.20 -3.36
N ASN A 323 -10.63 -5.03 -3.60
CA ASN A 323 -11.36 -3.85 -4.06
C ASN A 323 -11.83 -3.97 -5.51
N ALA A 324 -11.15 -4.79 -6.31
CA ALA A 324 -11.55 -5.11 -7.68
C ALA A 324 -12.24 -6.48 -7.76
N VAL A 325 -11.68 -7.49 -7.09
CA VAL A 325 -12.10 -8.89 -7.20
C VAL A 325 -13.29 -9.22 -6.30
N GLY A 326 -13.49 -8.52 -5.17
CA GLY A 326 -14.61 -8.74 -4.26
C GLY A 326 -15.98 -8.67 -4.95
N PRO A 327 -16.35 -7.51 -5.54
CA PRO A 327 -17.62 -7.36 -6.23
C PRO A 327 -17.75 -8.28 -7.44
N LEU A 328 -16.66 -8.48 -8.20
CA LEU A 328 -16.67 -9.39 -9.34
C LEU A 328 -16.94 -10.84 -8.88
N ALA A 329 -16.23 -11.33 -7.86
CA ALA A 329 -16.44 -12.66 -7.30
C ALA A 329 -17.85 -12.83 -6.72
N ALA A 330 -18.42 -11.79 -6.12
CA ALA A 330 -19.81 -11.78 -5.66
C ALA A 330 -20.77 -12.03 -6.83
N ILE A 331 -20.62 -11.29 -7.94
CA ILE A 331 -21.42 -11.47 -9.16
C ILE A 331 -21.24 -12.89 -9.71
N VAL A 332 -19.99 -13.35 -9.86
CA VAL A 332 -19.70 -14.70 -10.39
C VAL A 332 -20.36 -15.80 -9.56
N SER A 333 -20.34 -15.68 -8.24
CA SER A 333 -20.91 -16.69 -7.34
C SER A 333 -22.42 -16.92 -7.53
N THR A 334 -23.13 -15.96 -8.11
CA THR A 334 -24.57 -16.08 -8.40
C THR A 334 -24.89 -16.81 -9.70
N TYR A 335 -23.88 -17.23 -10.46
CA TYR A 335 -24.04 -18.04 -11.66
C TYR A 335 -23.85 -19.53 -11.40
N GLU A 336 -23.13 -19.89 -10.33
CA GLU A 336 -22.84 -21.27 -9.97
C GLU A 336 -23.91 -21.87 -9.03
N VAL A 337 -24.68 -21.03 -8.33
CA VAL A 337 -25.69 -21.45 -7.34
C VAL A 337 -26.98 -20.65 -7.52
N THR A 338 -28.13 -21.29 -7.32
CA THR A 338 -29.48 -20.67 -7.44
C THR A 338 -29.86 -19.79 -6.25
N THR A 339 -29.05 -19.77 -5.18
CA THR A 339 -29.23 -18.94 -3.99
C THR A 339 -27.91 -18.26 -3.61
N VAL A 340 -28.00 -17.12 -2.91
CA VAL A 340 -26.82 -16.36 -2.50
C VAL A 340 -26.21 -17.00 -1.23
N GLU A 341 -25.38 -18.03 -1.37
CA GLU A 341 -24.80 -18.77 -0.23
C GLU A 341 -23.97 -17.91 0.75
N ALA A 342 -23.88 -18.32 2.01
CA ALA A 342 -23.12 -17.60 3.05
C ALA A 342 -21.58 -17.57 2.82
N LYS A 343 -21.03 -18.43 1.96
CA LYS A 343 -19.60 -18.40 1.59
C LYS A 343 -19.42 -18.34 0.08
N VAL A 344 -18.68 -17.33 -0.38
CA VAL A 344 -18.27 -17.23 -1.79
C VAL A 344 -16.99 -18.03 -2.00
N ALA A 345 -17.08 -19.11 -2.77
CA ALA A 345 -15.90 -19.67 -3.41
C ALA A 345 -15.39 -18.65 -4.43
N ILE A 346 -14.14 -18.22 -4.31
CA ILE A 346 -13.55 -17.22 -5.21
C ILE A 346 -12.80 -17.98 -6.30
N PRO A 347 -13.26 -17.96 -7.57
CA PRO A 347 -12.58 -18.68 -8.64
C PRO A 347 -11.18 -18.11 -8.87
N PHE A 348 -10.23 -18.99 -9.15
CA PHE A 348 -8.83 -18.61 -9.32
C PHE A 348 -8.64 -17.62 -10.47
N TRP A 349 -9.41 -17.75 -11.56
CA TRP A 349 -9.34 -16.85 -12.71
C TRP A 349 -9.75 -15.41 -12.34
N VAL A 350 -10.70 -15.22 -11.41
CA VAL A 350 -11.09 -13.87 -10.94
C VAL A 350 -9.92 -13.23 -10.19
N MET A 351 -9.25 -14.00 -9.33
CA MET A 351 -8.03 -13.56 -8.65
C MET A 351 -6.91 -13.22 -9.65
N LEU A 352 -6.81 -13.97 -10.75
CA LEU A 352 -5.83 -13.73 -11.81
C LEU A 352 -6.08 -12.41 -12.54
N ILE A 353 -7.34 -12.05 -12.83
CA ILE A 353 -7.69 -10.73 -13.39
C ILE A 353 -7.23 -9.62 -12.45
N GLY A 354 -7.50 -9.76 -11.15
CA GLY A 354 -7.06 -8.79 -10.14
C GLY A 354 -5.53 -8.65 -10.10
N ALA A 355 -4.82 -9.77 -9.99
CA ALA A 355 -3.36 -9.79 -9.91
C ALA A 355 -2.68 -9.21 -11.18
N LEU A 356 -3.14 -9.61 -12.36
CA LEU A 356 -2.63 -9.09 -13.63
C LEU A 356 -2.98 -7.62 -13.81
N GLY A 357 -4.20 -7.20 -13.45
CA GLY A 357 -4.62 -5.80 -13.52
C GLY A 357 -3.76 -4.91 -12.62
N LEU A 358 -3.49 -5.33 -11.37
CA LEU A 358 -2.56 -4.64 -10.46
C LEU A 358 -1.17 -4.50 -11.10
N ALA A 359 -0.58 -5.61 -11.56
CA ALA A 359 0.76 -5.61 -12.16
C ALA A 359 0.85 -4.76 -13.44
N ILE A 360 -0.12 -4.89 -14.34
CA ILE A 360 -0.14 -4.14 -15.61
C ILE A 360 -0.36 -2.64 -15.34
N GLY A 361 -1.33 -2.29 -14.48
CA GLY A 361 -1.58 -0.89 -14.11
C GLY A 361 -0.35 -0.23 -13.51
N LEU A 362 0.36 -0.96 -12.66
CA LEU A 362 1.61 -0.54 -12.05
C LEU A 362 2.72 -0.33 -13.10
N VAL A 363 2.93 -1.29 -14.00
CA VAL A 363 3.97 -1.19 -15.04
C VAL A 363 3.71 -0.03 -15.99
N LEU A 364 2.45 0.17 -16.38
CA LEU A 364 2.04 1.15 -17.37
C LEU A 364 2.01 2.59 -16.81
N PHE A 365 1.48 2.77 -15.59
CA PHE A 365 1.17 4.10 -15.05
C PHE A 365 1.93 4.42 -13.74
N GLY A 366 2.39 3.42 -13.00
CA GLY A 366 3.08 3.55 -11.72
C GLY A 366 4.39 4.37 -11.73
N PRO A 367 5.29 4.29 -12.76
CA PRO A 367 6.57 5.00 -12.74
C PRO A 367 6.45 6.52 -12.52
N LYS A 368 5.42 7.15 -13.08
CA LYS A 368 5.19 8.61 -12.98
C LYS A 368 4.83 9.00 -11.55
N LEU A 369 3.96 8.22 -10.90
CA LEU A 369 3.53 8.49 -9.52
C LEU A 369 4.65 8.19 -8.51
N ILE A 370 5.41 7.11 -8.70
CA ILE A 370 6.54 6.75 -7.83
C ILE A 370 7.56 7.91 -7.74
N ASN A 371 7.92 8.49 -8.90
CA ASN A 371 8.82 9.65 -8.94
C ASN A 371 8.24 10.85 -8.18
N THR A 372 6.96 11.14 -8.39
CA THR A 372 6.29 12.29 -7.79
C THR A 372 6.16 12.17 -6.26
N VAL A 373 5.87 10.97 -5.76
CA VAL A 373 5.68 10.70 -4.32
C VAL A 373 7.01 10.65 -3.57
N GLY A 374 8.03 10.01 -4.14
CA GLY A 374 9.36 9.90 -3.54
C GLY A 374 10.01 11.26 -3.23
N GLU A 375 9.65 12.31 -3.97
CA GLU A 375 10.15 13.67 -3.77
C GLU A 375 9.36 14.48 -2.72
N LYS A 376 8.06 14.18 -2.52
CA LYS A 376 7.13 15.06 -1.78
C LYS A 376 6.91 14.69 -0.31
N ILE A 377 7.04 13.41 0.08
CA ILE A 377 6.49 12.94 1.36
C ILE A 377 7.43 13.10 2.56
N THR A 378 8.75 13.12 2.38
CA THR A 378 9.80 13.61 3.30
C THR A 378 11.14 13.10 2.79
N LYS A 379 12.25 13.83 2.99
CA LYS A 379 13.60 13.28 2.75
C LYS A 379 13.91 12.21 3.81
N LEU A 380 13.37 11.01 3.61
CA LEU A 380 13.64 9.84 4.44
C LEU A 380 15.02 9.28 4.08
N ASN A 381 15.81 8.94 5.09
CA ASN A 381 17.01 8.13 4.91
C ASN A 381 16.63 6.65 5.02
N ALA A 382 17.53 5.75 4.64
CA ALA A 382 17.24 4.31 4.60
C ALA A 382 16.68 3.73 5.91
N PRO A 383 17.21 4.02 7.12
CA PRO A 383 16.62 3.48 8.35
C PRO A 383 15.19 3.99 8.63
N ARG A 384 14.88 5.24 8.30
CA ARG A 384 13.53 5.79 8.49
C ARG A 384 12.55 5.19 7.49
N ALA A 385 12.96 5.12 6.21
CA ALA A 385 12.18 4.46 5.17
C ALA A 385 11.91 3.00 5.54
N TYR A 386 12.91 2.32 6.13
CA TYR A 386 12.81 0.94 6.60
C TYR A 386 11.74 0.80 7.69
N CYS A 387 11.76 1.67 8.71
CA CYS A 387 10.73 1.69 9.76
C CYS A 387 9.33 1.92 9.20
N VAL A 388 9.17 2.86 8.26
CA VAL A 388 7.88 3.14 7.62
C VAL A 388 7.39 1.92 6.85
N ALA A 389 8.21 1.39 5.94
CA ALA A 389 7.83 0.28 5.08
C ALA A 389 7.47 -0.98 5.88
N LEU A 390 8.29 -1.33 6.89
CA LEU A 390 8.03 -2.51 7.72
C LEU A 390 6.80 -2.34 8.63
N ALA A 391 6.64 -1.17 9.25
CA ALA A 391 5.48 -0.91 10.10
C ALA A 391 4.17 -0.97 9.29
N SER A 392 4.18 -0.41 8.08
CA SER A 392 3.05 -0.48 7.16
C SER A 392 2.77 -1.89 6.71
N SER A 393 3.79 -2.67 6.33
CA SER A 393 3.58 -4.05 5.89
C SER A 393 3.03 -4.93 7.02
N ILE A 394 3.58 -4.83 8.24
CA ILE A 394 3.05 -5.56 9.41
C ILE A 394 1.59 -5.20 9.66
N THR A 395 1.26 -3.91 9.64
CA THR A 395 -0.10 -3.44 9.91
C THR A 395 -1.09 -3.94 8.85
N VAL A 396 -0.73 -3.84 7.57
CA VAL A 396 -1.58 -4.32 6.47
C VAL A 396 -1.73 -5.84 6.53
N LEU A 397 -0.66 -6.60 6.77
CA LEU A 397 -0.73 -8.05 6.89
C LEU A 397 -1.65 -8.49 8.03
N ILE A 398 -1.58 -7.84 9.19
CA ILE A 398 -2.49 -8.12 10.32
C ILE A 398 -3.94 -7.79 9.95
N ALA A 399 -4.20 -6.66 9.29
CA ALA A 399 -5.56 -6.36 8.83
C ALA A 399 -6.07 -7.40 7.83
N THR A 400 -5.23 -7.79 6.86
CA THR A 400 -5.54 -8.84 5.89
C THR A 400 -5.79 -10.19 6.54
N THR A 401 -5.04 -10.59 7.58
CA THR A 401 -5.30 -11.86 8.30
C THR A 401 -6.65 -11.88 9.02
N LEU A 402 -7.10 -10.71 9.47
CA LEU A 402 -8.40 -10.48 10.09
C LEU A 402 -9.52 -10.31 9.03
N GLY A 403 -9.19 -10.34 7.74
CA GLY A 403 -10.14 -10.12 6.65
C GLY A 403 -10.64 -8.67 6.54
N LEU A 404 -9.96 -7.72 7.19
CA LEU A 404 -10.38 -6.32 7.26
C LEU A 404 -9.85 -5.54 6.04
N PRO A 405 -10.74 -4.98 5.20
CA PRO A 405 -10.35 -4.06 4.14
C PRO A 405 -9.85 -2.75 4.76
N VAL A 406 -8.56 -2.43 4.57
CA VAL A 406 -7.91 -1.23 5.13
C VAL A 406 -7.27 -0.37 4.05
N SER A 407 -6.88 0.86 4.42
CA SER A 407 -6.18 1.78 3.52
C SER A 407 -4.68 1.73 3.77
N SER A 408 -3.94 1.08 2.86
CA SER A 408 -2.47 1.06 2.87
C SER A 408 -1.87 2.47 2.86
N THR A 409 -2.47 3.39 2.10
CA THR A 409 -2.11 4.82 2.02
C THR A 409 -2.17 5.49 3.39
N HIS A 410 -3.27 5.33 4.13
CA HIS A 410 -3.39 5.94 5.46
C HIS A 410 -2.44 5.29 6.48
N ILE A 411 -2.22 3.98 6.39
CA ILE A 411 -1.26 3.28 7.23
C ILE A 411 0.17 3.79 6.99
N ALA A 412 0.57 3.96 5.73
CA ALA A 412 1.88 4.52 5.35
C ALA A 412 2.04 5.96 5.86
N ILE A 413 1.02 6.79 5.66
CA ILE A 413 1.01 8.16 6.17
C ILE A 413 1.11 8.16 7.72
N GLY A 414 0.36 7.30 8.40
CA GLY A 414 0.44 7.12 9.85
C GLY A 414 1.83 6.73 10.34
N ALA A 415 2.48 5.78 9.67
CA ALA A 415 3.86 5.37 9.93
C ALA A 415 4.86 6.52 9.74
N ILE A 416 4.72 7.31 8.68
CA ILE A 416 5.54 8.51 8.42
C ILE A 416 5.35 9.55 9.52
N PHE A 417 4.11 9.76 9.97
CA PHE A 417 3.81 10.65 11.09
C PHE A 417 4.43 10.16 12.39
N GLY A 418 4.36 8.85 12.70
CA GLY A 418 5.02 8.27 13.86
C GLY A 418 6.52 8.52 13.89
N VAL A 419 7.20 8.25 12.77
CA VAL A 419 8.63 8.58 12.58
C VAL A 419 8.89 10.08 12.74
N GLY A 420 8.04 10.91 12.16
CA GLY A 420 8.17 12.37 12.19
C GLY A 420 8.00 12.96 13.59
N PHE A 421 6.98 12.54 14.34
CA PHE A 421 6.71 13.01 15.69
C PHE A 421 7.77 12.55 16.68
N LEU A 422 8.23 11.30 16.59
CA LEU A 422 9.34 10.84 17.42
C LEU A 422 10.60 11.68 17.17
N ARG A 423 10.90 12.01 15.91
CA ARG A 423 12.02 12.89 15.61
C ARG A 423 11.82 14.29 16.14
N GLU A 424 10.62 14.84 16.01
CA GLU A 424 10.28 16.15 16.58
C GLU A 424 10.49 16.13 18.10
N PHE A 425 10.13 15.04 18.79
CA PHE A 425 10.36 14.87 20.21
C PHE A 425 11.86 14.75 20.57
N LEU A 426 12.62 13.93 19.85
CA LEU A 426 14.06 13.71 20.11
C LEU A 426 14.95 14.90 19.71
N GLU A 427 14.59 15.64 18.66
CA GLU A 427 15.37 16.78 18.14
C GLU A 427 14.98 18.12 18.80
N ASN A 428 13.86 18.20 19.53
CA ASN A 428 13.48 19.38 20.32
C ASN A 428 13.73 19.12 21.82
N PRO A 429 14.91 19.47 22.37
CA PRO A 429 15.18 19.30 23.80
C PRO A 429 14.21 20.10 24.68
N ASP A 430 13.87 19.53 25.83
CA ASP A 430 12.91 20.08 26.80
C ASP A 430 13.35 21.47 27.31
N LYS A 431 12.54 22.49 27.01
CA LYS A 431 12.82 23.89 27.35
C LYS A 431 12.60 24.25 28.83
N LYS A 432 12.18 23.32 29.70
CA LYS A 432 12.07 23.61 31.14
C LYS A 432 13.41 24.03 31.78
N ARG A 433 14.55 23.73 31.15
CA ARG A 433 15.90 24.20 31.56
C ARG A 433 16.32 25.57 31.00
N LEU A 434 15.52 26.20 30.14
CA LEU A 434 15.86 27.47 29.47
C LEU A 434 14.82 28.57 29.81
N ARG A 435 14.41 28.67 31.08
CA ARG A 435 13.67 29.87 31.53
C ARG A 435 14.67 31.04 31.54
N PRO A 436 14.42 32.13 30.80
CA PRO A 436 15.27 33.30 30.88
C PRO A 436 15.02 33.98 32.23
N ILE A 437 16.07 34.15 33.02
CA ILE A 437 16.18 35.34 33.85
C ILE A 437 16.07 36.52 32.88
N HIS A 438 15.29 37.55 33.19
CA HIS A 438 15.16 38.78 32.39
C HIS A 438 16.53 39.46 32.21
N LYS A 439 17.34 38.97 31.27
CA LYS A 439 18.58 39.61 30.82
C LYS A 439 18.41 39.96 29.36
N LEU A 440 18.64 41.24 29.05
CA LEU A 440 18.78 41.74 27.68
C LEU A 440 19.97 41.00 27.04
N ASN A 441 19.79 40.53 25.79
CA ASN A 441 20.89 39.90 25.05
C ASN A 441 21.98 40.94 24.83
N HIS A 442 23.25 40.58 25.06
CA HIS A 442 24.36 41.54 24.99
C HIS A 442 24.72 41.91 23.55
N SER A 443 24.37 41.08 22.56
CA SER A 443 24.63 41.33 21.14
C SER A 443 23.48 40.89 20.24
N SER A 444 23.42 41.46 19.03
CA SER A 444 22.50 41.05 17.97
C SER A 444 22.71 39.59 17.56
N ALA A 445 23.95 39.11 17.51
CA ALA A 445 24.29 37.71 17.22
C ALA A 445 23.72 36.75 18.29
N GLU A 446 23.78 37.13 19.57
CA GLU A 446 23.21 36.36 20.68
C GLU A 446 21.67 36.36 20.64
N ALA A 447 21.06 37.49 20.27
CA ALA A 447 19.62 37.58 20.03
C ALA A 447 19.17 36.66 18.89
N PHE A 448 19.89 36.63 17.75
CA PHE A 448 19.63 35.71 16.64
C PHE A 448 19.79 34.23 17.04
N LYS A 449 20.81 33.92 17.85
CA LYS A 449 21.02 32.57 18.39
C LYS A 449 19.87 32.16 19.32
N ASN A 450 19.39 33.07 20.15
CA ASN A 450 18.23 32.86 21.04
C ASN A 450 16.89 32.76 20.30
N ILE A 451 16.72 33.45 19.17
CA ILE A 451 15.57 33.30 18.26
C ILE A 451 15.56 31.89 17.63
N ASN A 452 16.71 31.41 17.16
CA ASN A 452 16.85 30.04 16.63
C ASN A 452 16.58 28.97 17.72
N ILE A 453 16.94 29.24 18.97
CA ILE A 453 16.57 28.40 20.13
C ILE A 453 15.05 28.44 20.38
N ARG A 454 14.36 29.55 20.09
CA ARG A 454 12.91 29.69 20.28
C ARG A 454 12.08 28.92 19.25
N LEU A 455 12.51 28.82 18.00
CA LEU A 455 11.75 28.16 16.94
C LEU A 455 11.80 26.62 17.07
N ARG A 456 10.69 26.00 17.53
CA ARG A 456 10.53 24.53 17.50
C ARG A 456 10.64 24.05 16.06
N ARG A 457 11.51 23.06 15.80
CA ARG A 457 11.57 22.44 14.47
C ARG A 457 10.34 21.55 14.31
N LYS A 458 9.35 22.03 13.55
CA LYS A 458 8.22 21.22 13.07
C LYS A 458 8.71 20.38 11.89
N LEU A 459 9.00 19.11 12.15
CA LEU A 459 9.46 18.17 11.11
C LEU A 459 8.29 17.49 10.39
N VAL A 460 7.08 17.66 10.93
CA VAL A 460 5.87 17.03 10.47
C VAL A 460 4.97 18.04 9.76
N ARG A 461 4.62 17.76 8.50
CA ARG A 461 3.65 18.55 7.72
C ARG A 461 2.23 18.14 8.09
N ARG A 462 1.69 18.73 9.18
CA ARG A 462 0.37 18.39 9.74
C ARG A 462 -0.81 18.54 8.76
N LYS A 463 -0.66 19.31 7.69
CA LYS A 463 -1.66 19.39 6.59
C LYS A 463 -1.96 18.04 5.95
N PHE A 464 -1.01 17.10 5.93
CA PHE A 464 -1.24 15.73 5.43
C PHE A 464 -2.01 14.83 6.43
N VAL A 465 -2.16 15.23 7.70
CA VAL A 465 -3.07 14.52 8.63
C VAL A 465 -4.51 14.84 8.26
N LEU A 466 -4.77 16.11 7.90
CA LEU A 466 -6.11 16.56 7.49
C LEU A 466 -6.59 15.85 6.23
N SER A 467 -5.68 15.45 5.33
CA SER A 467 -6.06 14.67 4.14
C SER A 467 -6.58 13.26 4.45
N ILE A 468 -6.15 12.63 5.54
CA ILE A 468 -6.70 11.33 5.98
C ILE A 468 -8.18 11.48 6.37
N GLY A 469 -8.47 12.48 7.22
CA GLY A 469 -9.85 12.75 7.65
C GLY A 469 -10.73 13.23 6.50
N ALA A 470 -10.22 14.09 5.62
CA ALA A 470 -10.93 14.54 4.43
C ALA A 470 -11.26 13.37 3.49
N ALA A 471 -10.35 12.40 3.34
CA ALA A 471 -10.62 11.21 2.53
C ALA A 471 -11.81 10.42 3.08
N TRP A 472 -11.98 10.29 4.40
CA TRP A 472 -13.14 9.59 4.99
C TRP A 472 -14.45 10.35 4.79
N VAL A 473 -14.44 11.65 5.04
CA VAL A 473 -15.63 12.51 4.97
C VAL A 473 -16.11 12.70 3.53
N ILE A 474 -15.19 12.65 2.56
CA ILE A 474 -15.51 12.91 1.15
C ILE A 474 -15.63 11.61 0.36
N THR A 475 -14.62 10.72 0.41
CA THR A 475 -14.55 9.55 -0.49
C THR A 475 -15.67 8.55 -0.21
N VAL A 476 -15.92 8.22 1.06
CA VAL A 476 -16.93 7.21 1.42
C VAL A 476 -18.33 7.68 1.01
N PRO A 477 -18.79 8.88 1.41
CA PRO A 477 -20.11 9.35 0.99
C PRO A 477 -20.21 9.59 -0.51
N ALA A 478 -19.18 10.19 -1.14
CA ALA A 478 -19.24 10.46 -2.58
C ALA A 478 -19.32 9.17 -3.41
N SER A 479 -18.53 8.15 -3.05
CA SER A 479 -18.61 6.84 -3.71
C SER A 479 -19.95 6.15 -3.43
N ALA A 480 -20.48 6.25 -2.21
CA ALA A 480 -21.79 5.70 -1.85
C ALA A 480 -22.94 6.34 -2.66
N PHE A 481 -22.96 7.67 -2.76
CA PHE A 481 -23.96 8.40 -3.55
C PHE A 481 -23.83 8.08 -5.04
N LEU A 482 -22.61 8.04 -5.58
CA LEU A 482 -22.38 7.67 -6.97
C LEU A 482 -22.85 6.24 -7.25
N ALA A 483 -22.57 5.29 -6.35
CA ALA A 483 -23.01 3.90 -6.49
C ALA A 483 -24.53 3.75 -6.39
N ALA A 484 -25.18 4.49 -5.47
CA ALA A 484 -26.63 4.52 -5.35
C ALA A 484 -27.29 5.07 -6.62
N PHE A 485 -26.74 6.17 -7.18
CA PHE A 485 -27.22 6.72 -8.44
C PHE A 485 -27.04 5.73 -9.60
N LEU A 486 -25.86 5.10 -9.72
CA LEU A 486 -25.58 4.12 -10.76
C LEU A 486 -26.46 2.88 -10.64
N PHE A 487 -26.83 2.46 -9.43
CA PHE A 487 -27.75 1.36 -9.20
C PHE A 487 -29.11 1.62 -9.86
N PHE A 488 -29.74 2.75 -9.57
CA PHE A 488 -31.02 3.12 -10.18
C PHE A 488 -30.91 3.33 -11.69
N ALA A 489 -29.81 3.94 -12.16
CA ALA A 489 -29.59 4.15 -13.58
C ALA A 489 -29.43 2.82 -14.33
N LEU A 490 -28.71 1.86 -13.75
CA LEU A 490 -28.49 0.55 -14.36
C LEU A 490 -29.75 -0.31 -14.33
N GLN A 491 -30.54 -0.29 -13.26
CA GLN A 491 -31.85 -0.96 -13.21
C GLN A 491 -32.81 -0.49 -14.31
N TYR A 492 -32.68 0.77 -14.77
CA TYR A 492 -33.49 1.28 -15.87
C TYR A 492 -32.97 0.83 -17.24
N LEU A 493 -31.67 0.54 -17.37
CA LEU A 493 -31.00 0.28 -18.64
C LEU A 493 -30.85 -1.22 -18.97
N ILE A 494 -30.76 -2.07 -17.95
CA ILE A 494 -30.45 -3.51 -18.03
C ILE A 494 -31.34 -4.22 -17.03
#